data_AF-A0A1V5X7B7-F1
#
_entry.id   AF-A0A1V5X7B7-F1
#
_cell.length_a   1.000
_cell.length_b   1.000
_cell.length_c   1.000
_cell.angle_alpha   90.00
_cell.angle_beta   90.00
_cell.angle_gamma   90.00
#
_symmetry.space_group_name_H-M   'P 1'
#
loop_
_entity.id
_entity.type
_entity.pdbx_description
1 polymer ?
#
loop_
_entity_poly.entity_id
_entity_poly.type
_entity_poly.pdbx_seq_one_letter_code
_entity_poly.pdbx_strand_id
1 'polypeptide(L)' 'MHSVLDAQQRVECLNGGSCELLELLGRGGSGHVYRAKDALGKDVAVKVLPLREGRQEDRL' A
#
# COMPACT_ATOMS: atom_id res chain seq x y z
N MET A 1 4.70 -21.99 14.37
CA MET A 1 5.08 -20.63 13.95
C MET A 1 4.21 -20.29 12.76
N HIS A 2 3.40 -19.24 12.85
CA HIS A 2 2.22 -19.00 12.02
C HIS A 2 2.51 -19.03 10.52
N SER A 3 1.99 -20.07 9.87
CA SER A 3 1.79 -20.14 8.44
C SER A 3 0.59 -19.25 8.11
N VAL A 4 0.84 -18.05 7.61
CA VAL A 4 -0.17 -17.20 6.97
C VAL A 4 0.43 -16.67 5.69
N LEU A 5 -0.03 -17.24 4.57
CA LEU A 5 0.20 -16.72 3.24
C LEU A 5 -0.39 -15.30 3.17
N ASP A 6 0.44 -14.28 3.30
CA ASP A 6 0.03 -12.85 3.24
C ASP A 6 -0.24 -12.37 1.79
N ALA A 7 -0.72 -13.26 0.91
CA ALA A 7 -1.00 -12.95 -0.48
C ALA A 7 -2.40 -12.35 -0.71
N GLN A 8 -3.10 -11.92 0.34
CA GLN A 8 -4.46 -11.38 0.25
C GLN A 8 -4.61 -10.00 0.91
N GLN A 9 -3.55 -9.20 0.98
CA GLN A 9 -3.66 -7.83 1.46
C GLN A 9 -4.36 -6.97 0.40
N ARG A 10 -5.63 -6.62 0.63
CA ARG A 10 -6.34 -5.59 -0.13
C ARG A 10 -6.14 -4.24 0.53
N VAL A 11 -6.00 -3.20 -0.29
CA VAL A 11 -5.89 -1.81 0.16
C VAL A 11 -6.82 -0.91 -0.65
N GLU A 12 -7.30 0.15 -0.02
CA GLU A 12 -8.03 1.21 -0.73
C GLU A 12 -7.03 2.15 -1.38
N CYS A 13 -7.11 2.22 -2.71
CA CYS A 13 -6.40 3.19 -3.52
C CYS A 13 -7.11 4.55 -3.37
N LEU A 14 -6.33 5.64 -3.28
CA LEU A 14 -6.81 7.01 -3.01
C LEU A 14 -7.91 7.53 -3.96
N ASN A 15 -8.07 6.92 -5.13
CA ASN A 15 -9.11 7.25 -6.12
C ASN A 15 -10.41 6.45 -5.95
N GLY A 16 -10.68 5.87 -4.77
CA GLY A 16 -11.94 5.19 -4.46
C GLY A 16 -12.07 3.77 -5.01
N GLY A 17 -10.95 3.08 -5.23
CA GLY A 17 -10.93 1.70 -5.72
C GLY A 17 -10.18 0.76 -4.78
N SER A 18 -10.51 -0.54 -4.82
CA SER A 18 -9.74 -1.56 -4.10
C SER A 18 -8.64 -2.14 -5.00
N CYS A 19 -7.49 -2.38 -4.39
CA CYS A 19 -6.31 -2.91 -5.06
C CYS A 19 -5.81 -4.12 -4.27
N GLU A 20 -5.54 -5.24 -4.95
CA GLU A 20 -4.95 -6.45 -4.38
C GLU A 20 -3.43 -6.37 -4.50
N LEU A 21 -2.71 -6.39 -3.37
CA LEU A 21 -1.25 -6.38 -3.37
C LEU A 21 -0.73 -7.77 -3.74
N LEU A 22 0.17 -7.84 -4.73
CA LEU A 22 0.71 -9.09 -5.26
C LEU A 22 2.15 -9.36 -4.79
N GLU A 23 3.06 -8.43 -5.06
CA GLU A 23 4.48 -8.58 -4.69
C GLU A 23 5.09 -7.23 -4.36
N LEU A 24 6.14 -7.24 -3.54
CA LEU A 24 6.91 -6.06 -3.22
C LEU A 24 7.86 -5.73 -4.38
N LEU A 25 7.72 -4.54 -4.95
CA LEU A 25 8.61 -4.01 -5.99
C LEU A 25 9.79 -3.24 -5.41
N GLY A 26 9.64 -2.60 -4.25
CA GLY A 26 10.73 -1.84 -3.64
C GLY A 26 10.43 -1.32 -2.23
N ARG A 27 11.50 -1.03 -1.48
CA ARG A 27 11.46 -0.42 -0.14
C ARG A 27 12.33 0.82 -0.11
N GLY A 28 11.86 1.89 0.50
CA GLY A 28 12.62 3.12 0.71
C GLY A 28 12.18 3.87 1.96
N GLY A 29 12.86 4.97 2.29
CA GLY A 29 12.62 5.72 3.54
C GLY A 29 11.19 6.23 3.73
N SER A 30 10.45 6.44 2.63
CA SER A 30 9.04 6.88 2.66
C SER A 30 8.04 5.73 2.70
N GLY A 31 8.46 4.47 2.57
CA GLY A 31 7.55 3.32 2.58
C GLY A 31 7.87 2.23 1.56
N HIS A 32 6.85 1.44 1.24
CA HIS A 32 6.94 0.23 0.43
C HIS A 32 6.15 0.40 -0.87
N VAL A 33 6.68 -0.09 -1.97
CA VAL A 33 5.99 -0.11 -3.27
C VAL A 33 5.68 -1.56 -3.62
N TYR A 34 4.44 -1.84 -3.96
CA TYR A 34 3.95 -3.16 -4.34
C TYR A 34 3.40 -3.13 -5.76
N ARG A 35 3.55 -4.24 -6.49
CA ARG A 35 2.73 -4.54 -7.65
C ARG A 35 1.37 -4.96 -7.14
N ALA A 36 0.33 -4.45 -7.73
CA ALA A 36 -1.04 -4.74 -7.35
C ALA A 36 -1.94 -4.85 -8.57
N LYS A 37 -3.13 -5.39 -8.37
CA LYS A 37 -4.21 -5.42 -9.36
C LYS A 37 -5.36 -4.54 -8.88
N ASP A 38 -5.84 -3.64 -9.71
CA ASP A 38 -7.08 -2.91 -9.42
C ASP A 38 -8.32 -3.78 -9.65
N ALA A 39 -9.50 -3.26 -9.32
CA ALA A 39 -10.78 -3.96 -9.49
C ALA A 39 -11.11 -4.33 -10.95
N LEU A 40 -10.41 -3.76 -11.95
CA LEU A 40 -10.55 -4.07 -13.37
C LEU A 40 -9.47 -5.06 -13.84
N GLY A 41 -8.61 -5.55 -12.94
CA GLY A 41 -7.54 -6.50 -13.26
C GLY A 41 -6.29 -5.86 -13.87
N LYS A 42 -6.15 -4.53 -13.83
CA LYS A 42 -4.99 -3.81 -14.36
C LYS A 42 -3.84 -3.83 -13.36
N ASP A 43 -2.62 -4.04 -13.85
CA ASP A 43 -1.41 -3.90 -13.02
C ASP A 43 -1.18 -2.43 -12.64
N VAL A 44 -1.02 -2.17 -11.35
CA VAL A 44 -0.73 -0.86 -10.77
C VAL A 44 0.38 -0.97 -9.73
N ALA A 45 1.09 0.14 -9.50
CA ALA A 45 2.05 0.25 -8.39
C ALA A 45 1.38 0.96 -7.21
N VAL A 46 1.34 0.32 -6.05
CA VAL A 46 0.80 0.91 -4.81
C VAL A 46 1.93 1.23 -3.85
N LYS A 47 2.07 2.50 -3.49
CA LYS A 47 3.03 2.95 -2.48
C LYS A 47 2.33 3.06 -1.12
N VAL A 48 2.61 2.12 -0.23
CA VAL A 48 2.16 2.14 1.16
C VAL A 48 3.14 2.98 1.97
N LEU A 49 2.66 4.11 2.47
CA LEU A 49 3.41 4.95 3.40
C LEU A 49 3.17 4.41 4.82
N PRO A 50 4.20 4.29 5.67
CA PRO A 50 3.98 4.01 7.08
C PRO A 50 3.13 5.14 7.67
N LEU A 51 2.23 4.83 8.62
CA LEU A 51 1.64 5.87 9.47
C LEU A 51 2.78 6.55 10.24
N ARG A 52 3.33 7.60 9.67
CA ARG A 52 3.99 8.63 10.46
C ARG A 52 2.86 9.55 10.89
N GLU A 53 2.61 9.61 12.20
CA GLU A 53 1.82 10.68 12.79
C GLU A 53 2.40 11.98 12.22
N GLY A 54 1.63 12.63 11.34
CA GLY A 54 1.97 13.98 10.94
C GLY A 54 2.01 14.77 12.24
N ARG A 55 3.19 15.23 12.66
CA ARG A 55 3.26 16.36 13.58
C ARG A 55 2.41 17.42 12.89
N GLN A 56 1.24 17.69 13.47
CA GLN A 56 0.47 18.87 13.13
C GLN A 56 1.41 20.03 13.43
N GLU A 57 1.97 20.62 12.38
CA GLU A 57 2.72 21.85 12.52
C GLU A 57 1.66 22.91 12.81
N ASP A 58 1.54 23.14 14.12
CA ASP A 58 0.97 24.29 14.78
C ASP A 58 0.71 25.44 13.81
N ARG A 59 -0.57 25.65 13.54
CA ARG A 59 -1.09 26.72 12.72
C ARG A 59 -0.89 28.03 13.50
N LEU A 60 0.22 28.73 13.24
CA LEU A 60 0.49 30.10 13.71
C LEU A 60 -0.50 31.11 13.14
#